data_AF-A0A3D0Y942-F1
#
_entry.id   AF-A0A3D0Y942-F1
#
_cell.length_a   1.000
_cell.length_b   1.000
_cell.length_c   1.000
_cell.angle_alpha   90.00
_cell.angle_beta   90.00
_cell.angle_gamma   90.00
#
_symmetry.space_group_name_H-M   'P 1'
#
loop_
_entity.id
_entity.type
_entity.pdbx_description
1 polymer ?
#
loop_
_entity_poly.entity_id
_entity_poly.type
_entity_poly.pdbx_seq_one_letter_code
_entity_poly.pdbx_strand_id
1 'polypeptide(L)'
;MDTILTQNFGNVLANLIKSHLNFSFDNYMQLMIGVDKAFNKAIVDTVVTIFEKLDTDYRNSSIRKSKYHIKSYASRTLVTVFGEITFKRTYYTYKYDKSCFCYLDRFLGLPKKDIYDPYVKSVIVDFATSPSAPKAAEIVSELIGCKLKFKEFKDRVHISRQMVRNIINKFPSVSIKPAMLATPDVLYIMADEKYVPRQGNDGKRSEVKLAVCFDGYKRVSKNRTELVNKHYVSSTSGSSDIFPQILDYLYSTYDTDKIKKVVFMGDGANCVSKQGQVCFFHLFHLSITHPYESLS
;
A
#
# COMPACT_ATOMS: atom_id res chain seq x y z
N MET A 1 -16.83 -1.32 28.85
CA MET A 1 -16.31 -0.37 27.84
C MET A 1 -16.80 1.03 28.14
N ASP A 2 -18.10 1.22 28.39
CA ASP A 2 -18.68 2.52 28.75
C ASP A 2 -17.91 3.25 29.86
N THR A 3 -17.68 2.62 31.00
CA THR A 3 -17.01 3.26 32.15
C THR A 3 -15.58 3.77 31.87
N ILE A 4 -14.79 3.06 31.05
CA ILE A 4 -13.40 3.46 30.75
C ILE A 4 -13.37 4.67 29.81
N LEU A 5 -14.24 4.67 28.79
CA LEU A 5 -14.38 5.80 27.88
C LEU A 5 -14.87 7.04 28.65
N THR A 6 -15.93 6.92 29.46
CA THR A 6 -16.47 8.07 30.20
C THR A 6 -15.47 8.63 31.21
N GLN A 7 -14.71 7.77 31.91
CA GLN A 7 -13.75 8.19 32.93
C GLN A 7 -12.50 8.85 32.31
N ASN A 8 -11.99 8.32 31.20
CA ASN A 8 -10.85 8.91 30.48
C ASN A 8 -11.22 10.26 29.84
N PHE A 9 -12.40 10.37 29.23
CA PHE A 9 -12.88 11.65 28.66
C PHE A 9 -13.15 12.70 29.74
N GLY A 10 -13.80 12.30 30.84
CA GLY A 10 -14.17 13.22 31.93
C GLY A 10 -12.96 13.88 32.59
N ASN A 11 -11.90 13.10 32.85
CA ASN A 11 -10.68 13.62 33.48
C ASN A 11 -9.92 14.60 32.57
N VAL A 12 -9.89 14.37 31.26
CA VAL A 12 -9.20 15.25 30.31
C VAL A 12 -9.96 16.57 30.13
N LEU A 13 -11.29 16.51 30.00
CA LEU A 13 -12.15 17.70 29.94
C LEU A 13 -12.04 18.54 31.22
N ALA A 14 -12.08 17.91 32.40
CA ALA A 14 -11.99 18.60 33.68
C ALA A 14 -10.66 19.35 33.86
N ASN A 15 -9.54 18.78 33.38
CA ASN A 15 -8.23 19.42 33.44
C ASN A 15 -8.07 20.56 32.42
N LEU A 16 -8.65 20.42 31.22
CA LEU A 16 -8.65 21.46 30.18
C LEU A 16 -9.48 22.70 30.56
N ILE A 17 -10.62 22.49 31.24
CA ILE A 17 -11.50 23.59 31.68
C ILE A 17 -10.84 24.40 32.81
N LYS A 18 -10.04 23.76 33.68
CA LYS A 18 -9.38 24.43 34.82
C LYS A 18 -8.21 25.33 34.42
N SER A 19 -7.57 25.12 33.26
CA SER A 19 -6.31 25.79 32.90
C SER A 19 -6.46 27.09 32.09
N HIS A 20 -7.69 27.49 31.71
CA HIS A 20 -7.89 28.55 30.71
C HIS A 20 -9.04 29.52 31.08
N LEU A 21 -8.80 30.42 32.04
CA LEU A 21 -9.80 31.39 32.51
C LEU A 21 -9.88 32.71 31.70
N ASN A 22 -8.95 32.97 30.77
CA ASN A 22 -8.95 34.18 29.92
C ASN A 22 -8.99 33.85 28.44
N PHE A 23 -10.00 34.31 27.69
CA PHE A 23 -10.17 34.01 26.25
C PHE A 23 -8.95 34.43 25.40
N SER A 24 -8.27 33.44 24.83
CA SER A 24 -7.21 33.61 23.81
C SER A 24 -7.38 32.56 22.71
N PHE A 25 -6.92 32.88 21.48
CA PHE A 25 -6.78 31.91 20.38
C PHE A 25 -5.99 30.66 20.81
N ASP A 26 -5.02 30.85 21.70
CA ASP A 26 -4.21 29.76 22.25
C ASP A 26 -5.05 28.78 23.06
N ASN A 27 -6.07 29.23 23.80
CA ASN A 27 -6.91 28.33 24.58
C ASN A 27 -7.71 27.38 23.68
N TYR A 28 -8.23 27.89 22.57
CA TYR A 28 -8.95 27.06 21.61
C TYR A 28 -8.00 26.04 20.97
N MET A 29 -6.79 26.44 20.59
CA MET A 29 -5.78 25.51 20.06
C MET A 29 -5.39 24.44 21.10
N GLN A 30 -5.12 24.83 22.35
CA GLN A 30 -4.78 23.89 23.42
C GLN A 30 -5.93 22.94 23.75
N LEU A 31 -7.17 23.44 23.73
CA LEU A 31 -8.37 22.62 23.87
C LEU A 31 -8.45 21.56 22.76
N MET A 32 -8.32 21.97 21.51
CA MET A 32 -8.39 21.05 20.37
C MET A 32 -7.27 20.02 20.39
N ILE A 33 -6.02 20.42 20.72
CA ILE A 33 -4.90 19.50 20.90
C ILE A 33 -5.17 18.51 22.05
N GLY A 34 -5.70 18.99 23.17
CA GLY A 34 -6.04 18.16 24.32
C GLY A 34 -7.12 17.13 23.99
N VAL A 35 -8.15 17.54 23.25
CA VAL A 35 -9.23 16.68 22.76
C VAL A 35 -8.67 15.60 21.81
N ASP A 36 -7.86 15.98 20.81
CA ASP A 36 -7.26 15.01 19.87
C ASP A 36 -6.35 13.99 20.57
N LYS A 37 -5.56 14.43 21.56
CA LYS A 37 -4.76 13.53 22.42
C LYS A 37 -5.65 12.57 23.22
N ALA A 38 -6.76 13.06 23.77
CA ALA A 38 -7.71 12.23 24.54
C ALA A 38 -8.34 11.15 23.66
N PHE A 39 -8.81 11.52 22.46
CA PHE A 39 -9.38 10.60 21.49
C PHE A 39 -8.37 9.53 21.07
N ASN A 40 -7.15 9.94 20.68
CA ASN A 40 -6.11 8.99 20.29
C ASN A 40 -5.78 8.02 21.43
N LYS A 41 -5.66 8.51 22.67
CA LYS A 41 -5.44 7.66 23.84
C LYS A 41 -6.58 6.66 24.05
N ALA A 42 -7.83 7.12 23.98
CA ALA A 42 -8.99 6.25 24.13
C ALA A 42 -9.05 5.14 23.05
N ILE A 43 -8.70 5.48 21.81
CA ILE A 43 -8.61 4.51 20.71
C ILE A 43 -7.49 3.50 20.99
N VAL A 44 -6.29 3.96 21.37
CA VAL A 44 -5.15 3.10 21.71
C VAL A 44 -5.51 2.11 22.82
N ASP A 45 -6.08 2.59 23.93
CA ASP A 45 -6.47 1.76 25.07
C ASP A 45 -7.53 0.71 24.66
N THR A 46 -8.48 1.11 23.80
CA THR A 46 -9.52 0.21 23.26
C THR A 46 -8.91 -0.87 22.37
N VAL A 47 -8.02 -0.52 21.44
CA VAL A 47 -7.36 -1.47 20.54
C VAL A 47 -6.51 -2.47 21.33
N VAL A 48 -5.74 -2.01 22.32
CA VAL A 48 -4.96 -2.89 23.20
C VAL A 48 -5.88 -3.87 23.94
N THR A 49 -7.00 -3.38 24.48
CA THR A 49 -7.99 -4.22 25.17
C THR A 49 -8.56 -5.29 24.23
N ILE A 50 -8.90 -4.93 22.99
CA ILE A 50 -9.40 -5.88 21.99
C ILE A 50 -8.33 -6.95 21.68
N PHE A 51 -7.08 -6.55 21.47
CA PHE A 51 -5.99 -7.46 21.13
C PHE A 51 -5.71 -8.46 22.26
N GLU A 52 -5.64 -7.97 23.50
CA GLU A 52 -5.41 -8.82 24.67
C GLU A 52 -6.62 -9.72 24.96
N LYS A 53 -7.84 -9.26 24.67
CA LYS A 53 -9.05 -10.09 24.76
C LYS A 53 -9.04 -11.22 23.73
N LEU A 54 -8.69 -10.93 22.47
CA LEU A 54 -8.55 -11.93 21.41
C LEU A 54 -7.52 -13.00 21.78
N ASP A 55 -6.36 -12.60 22.31
CA ASP A 55 -5.35 -13.57 22.79
C ASP A 55 -5.88 -14.38 23.96
N THR A 56 -6.57 -13.75 24.92
CA THR A 56 -7.15 -14.43 26.10
C THR A 56 -8.23 -15.43 25.73
N ASP A 57 -9.08 -15.11 24.75
CA ASP A 57 -10.15 -15.99 24.29
C ASP A 57 -9.58 -17.23 23.58
N TYR A 58 -8.61 -17.02 22.70
CA TYR A 58 -7.88 -18.15 22.12
C TYR A 58 -7.13 -18.94 23.20
N ARG A 59 -6.47 -18.25 24.13
CA ARG A 59 -5.79 -18.86 25.27
C ARG A 59 -6.76 -19.69 26.08
N ASN A 60 -8.04 -19.38 26.20
CA ASN A 60 -8.98 -20.20 26.99
C ASN A 60 -9.74 -21.25 26.18
N SER A 61 -9.65 -21.21 24.84
CA SER A 61 -10.34 -22.11 23.93
C SER A 61 -9.99 -23.60 24.11
N SER A 62 -10.96 -24.46 23.82
CA SER A 62 -10.80 -25.92 23.77
C SER A 62 -9.78 -26.35 22.70
N ILE A 63 -9.79 -25.68 21.53
CA ILE A 63 -8.84 -25.92 20.44
C ILE A 63 -7.40 -25.71 20.91
N ARG A 64 -7.13 -24.59 21.59
CA ARG A 64 -5.80 -24.32 22.15
C ARG A 64 -5.43 -25.38 23.19
N LYS A 65 -6.32 -25.68 24.16
CA LYS A 65 -6.08 -26.69 25.22
C LYS A 65 -5.76 -28.08 24.69
N SER A 66 -6.45 -28.49 23.62
CA SER A 66 -6.26 -29.81 23.02
C SER A 66 -4.95 -29.90 22.24
N LYS A 67 -4.60 -28.89 21.44
CA LYS A 67 -3.49 -28.96 20.47
C LYS A 67 -2.17 -28.32 20.89
N TYR A 68 -2.17 -27.36 21.82
CA TYR A 68 -1.00 -26.51 22.07
C TYR A 68 -0.69 -26.30 23.56
N HIS A 69 0.61 -26.23 23.88
CA HIS A 69 1.11 -25.75 25.17
C HIS A 69 1.40 -24.25 25.12
N ILE A 70 1.27 -23.57 26.27
CA ILE A 70 1.75 -22.19 26.42
C ILE A 70 3.28 -22.26 26.56
N LYS A 71 3.98 -21.53 25.69
CA LYS A 71 5.45 -21.46 25.69
C LYS A 71 5.95 -20.28 26.52
N SER A 72 5.44 -19.09 26.24
CA SER A 72 5.86 -17.86 26.90
C SER A 72 4.86 -16.73 26.67
N TYR A 73 4.97 -15.68 27.48
CA TYR A 73 4.29 -14.41 27.27
C TYR A 73 5.31 -13.39 26.76
N ALA A 74 4.87 -12.52 25.85
CA ALA A 74 5.70 -11.45 25.33
C ALA A 74 4.85 -10.20 25.12
N SER A 75 5.47 -9.04 25.20
CA SER A 75 4.86 -7.78 24.76
C SER A 75 5.32 -7.45 23.34
N ARG A 76 4.52 -6.69 22.62
CA ARG A 76 4.88 -6.10 21.33
C ARG A 76 4.37 -4.68 21.26
N THR A 77 5.18 -3.81 20.69
CA THR A 77 4.81 -2.45 20.35
C THR A 77 4.62 -2.33 18.84
N LEU A 78 3.51 -1.71 18.42
CA LEU A 78 3.24 -1.35 17.03
C LEU A 78 3.01 0.16 16.92
N VAL A 79 3.55 0.77 15.88
CA VAL A 79 3.25 2.14 15.48
C VAL A 79 2.02 2.10 14.57
N THR A 80 0.95 2.76 15.00
CA THR A 80 -0.31 2.92 14.26
C THR A 80 -0.56 4.39 13.96
N VAL A 81 -1.57 4.71 13.14
CA VAL A 81 -1.99 6.11 12.92
C VAL A 81 -2.51 6.80 14.17
N PHE A 82 -2.96 6.07 15.19
CA PHE A 82 -3.41 6.65 16.46
C PHE A 82 -2.28 6.84 17.47
N GLY A 83 -1.08 6.35 17.15
CA GLY A 83 0.09 6.34 18.02
C GLY A 83 0.63 4.93 18.27
N GLU A 84 1.57 4.83 19.19
CA GLU A 84 2.16 3.56 19.59
C GLU A 84 1.21 2.76 20.48
N ILE A 85 0.95 1.52 20.13
CA ILE A 85 0.20 0.57 20.94
C ILE A 85 1.16 -0.50 21.47
N THR A 86 1.10 -0.78 22.76
CA THR A 86 1.85 -1.89 23.37
C THR A 86 0.88 -2.87 24.00
N PHE A 87 0.94 -4.13 23.58
CA PHE A 87 0.00 -5.18 24.02
C PHE A 87 0.74 -6.47 24.36
N LYS A 88 0.15 -7.26 25.25
CA LYS A 88 0.64 -8.59 25.62
C LYS A 88 0.09 -9.65 24.66
N ARG A 89 0.90 -10.66 24.39
CA ARG A 89 0.56 -11.78 23.52
C ARG A 89 1.21 -13.08 24.01
N THR A 90 0.62 -14.20 23.64
CA THR A 90 1.09 -15.53 24.04
C THR A 90 1.75 -16.26 22.87
N TYR A 91 2.87 -16.91 23.14
CA TYR A 91 3.47 -17.90 22.25
C TYR A 91 3.01 -19.30 22.64
N TYR A 92 2.67 -20.08 21.63
CA TYR A 92 2.18 -21.44 21.76
C TYR A 92 3.13 -22.40 21.04
N THR A 93 3.25 -23.61 21.60
CA THR A 93 3.99 -24.71 21.00
C THR A 93 3.05 -25.86 20.68
N TYR A 94 3.11 -26.37 19.45
CA TYR A 94 2.30 -27.52 19.06
C TYR A 94 2.78 -28.78 19.79
N LYS A 95 1.82 -29.60 20.24
CA LYS A 95 2.13 -30.78 21.06
C LYS A 95 2.94 -31.83 20.31
N TYR A 96 2.70 -31.98 19.01
CA TYR A 96 3.25 -33.06 18.19
C TYR A 96 4.63 -32.73 17.62
N ASP A 97 4.76 -31.65 16.84
CA ASP A 97 6.01 -31.32 16.12
C ASP A 97 6.88 -30.24 16.82
N LYS A 98 6.44 -29.75 17.98
CA LYS A 98 7.09 -28.66 18.73
C LYS A 98 7.24 -27.32 17.98
N SER A 99 6.53 -27.15 16.86
CA SER A 99 6.46 -25.87 16.15
C SER A 99 5.88 -24.78 17.03
N CYS A 100 6.38 -23.54 16.86
CA CYS A 100 6.02 -22.40 17.71
C CYS A 100 5.35 -21.31 16.89
N PHE A 101 4.26 -20.74 17.43
CA PHE A 101 3.58 -19.61 16.80
C PHE A 101 2.94 -18.68 17.84
N CYS A 102 2.61 -17.46 17.42
CA CYS A 102 1.76 -16.55 18.18
C CYS A 102 0.40 -16.46 17.48
N TYR A 103 -0.68 -16.75 18.20
CA TYR A 103 -2.03 -16.72 17.63
C TYR A 103 -2.42 -15.32 17.17
N LEU A 104 -2.23 -14.33 18.04
CA LEU A 104 -2.62 -12.95 17.77
C LEU A 104 -1.92 -12.39 16.52
N ASP A 105 -0.60 -12.60 16.39
CA ASP A 105 0.15 -12.21 15.20
C ASP A 105 -0.42 -12.85 13.93
N ARG A 106 -0.73 -14.14 13.97
CA ARG A 106 -1.23 -14.88 12.81
C ARG A 106 -2.65 -14.45 12.44
N PHE A 107 -3.51 -14.25 13.43
CA PHE A 107 -4.89 -13.83 13.24
C PHE A 107 -4.97 -12.43 12.62
N LEU A 108 -4.14 -11.51 13.08
CA LEU A 108 -4.08 -10.14 12.58
C LEU A 108 -3.18 -9.96 11.34
N GLY A 109 -2.51 -11.02 10.89
CA GLY A 109 -1.57 -10.93 9.75
C GLY A 109 -0.33 -10.07 10.03
N LEU A 110 0.11 -9.97 11.29
CA LEU A 110 1.24 -9.11 11.69
C LEU A 110 2.58 -9.78 11.38
N PRO A 111 3.42 -9.21 10.50
CA PRO A 111 4.72 -9.79 10.18
C PRO A 111 5.65 -9.84 11.40
N LYS A 112 6.60 -10.80 11.40
CA LYS A 112 7.58 -10.93 12.50
C LYS A 112 8.52 -9.72 12.53
N LYS A 113 8.81 -9.23 13.74
CA LYS A 113 9.76 -8.11 14.01
C LYS A 113 9.38 -6.79 13.34
N ASP A 114 8.12 -6.65 12.94
CA ASP A 114 7.63 -5.44 12.32
C ASP A 114 7.17 -4.44 13.37
N ILE A 115 7.57 -3.18 13.17
CA ILE A 115 7.25 -2.07 14.07
C ILE A 115 5.98 -1.36 13.60
N TYR A 116 5.77 -1.23 12.29
CA TYR A 116 4.60 -0.55 11.74
C TYR A 116 3.48 -1.54 11.49
N ASP A 117 2.25 -1.13 11.81
CA ASP A 117 1.09 -1.93 11.49
C ASP A 117 0.85 -2.00 9.95
N PRO A 118 0.08 -2.99 9.48
CA PRO A 118 -0.17 -3.15 8.04
C PRO A 118 -0.80 -1.91 7.39
N TYR A 119 -1.61 -1.15 8.13
CA TYR A 119 -2.28 0.04 7.63
C TYR A 119 -1.31 1.21 7.41
N VAL A 120 -0.41 1.51 8.36
CA VAL A 120 0.62 2.53 8.14
C VAL A 120 1.49 2.17 6.94
N LYS A 121 1.79 0.88 6.73
CA LYS A 121 2.54 0.44 5.55
C LYS A 121 1.79 0.64 4.25
N SER A 122 0.49 0.35 4.20
CA SER A 122 -0.31 0.62 2.99
C SER A 122 -0.35 2.11 2.68
N VAL A 123 -0.50 2.95 3.70
CA VAL A 123 -0.46 4.41 3.56
C VAL A 123 0.89 4.90 3.05
N ILE A 124 2.01 4.35 3.54
CA ILE A 124 3.36 4.67 3.02
C ILE A 124 3.49 4.33 1.55
N VAL A 125 2.99 3.16 1.13
CA VAL A 125 3.05 2.74 -0.28
C VAL A 125 2.18 3.63 -1.16
N ASP A 126 0.96 3.94 -0.73
CA ASP A 126 0.04 4.82 -1.45
C ASP A 126 0.65 6.21 -1.66
N PHE A 127 1.18 6.83 -0.59
CA PHE A 127 1.89 8.10 -0.69
C PHE A 127 3.25 7.96 -1.39
N ALA A 128 3.85 6.79 -1.60
CA ALA A 128 5.06 6.70 -2.40
C ALA A 128 4.80 6.76 -3.92
N THR A 129 3.54 6.65 -4.35
CA THR A 129 3.17 6.65 -5.78
C THR A 129 3.13 8.04 -6.41
N SER A 130 2.93 9.10 -5.62
CA SER A 130 2.68 10.46 -6.12
C SER A 130 3.73 11.48 -5.62
N PRO A 131 4.12 11.49 -4.34
CA PRO A 131 5.31 12.21 -3.87
C PRO A 131 6.59 11.34 -3.75
N SER A 132 7.76 12.00 -3.71
CA SER A 132 9.04 11.31 -3.48
C SER A 132 9.07 10.65 -2.08
N ALA A 133 9.82 9.56 -1.92
CA ALA A 133 9.92 8.84 -0.63
C ALA A 133 10.17 9.74 0.62
N PRO A 134 10.99 10.80 0.56
CA PRO A 134 11.11 11.78 1.66
C PRO A 134 9.81 12.49 2.03
N LYS A 135 9.02 12.87 1.02
CA LYS A 135 7.78 13.60 1.23
C LYS A 135 6.67 12.65 1.68
N ALA A 136 6.66 11.41 1.18
CA ALA A 136 5.81 10.35 1.73
C ALA A 136 6.12 10.11 3.22
N ALA A 137 7.41 10.02 3.60
CA ALA A 137 7.82 9.88 4.98
C ALA A 137 7.31 11.02 5.87
N GLU A 138 7.44 12.27 5.42
CA GLU A 138 6.94 13.45 6.14
C GLU A 138 5.43 13.38 6.35
N ILE A 139 4.66 13.12 5.29
CA ILE A 139 3.20 13.04 5.34
C ILE A 139 2.75 11.93 6.30
N VAL A 140 3.33 10.73 6.18
CA VAL A 140 2.93 9.61 7.05
C VAL A 140 3.34 9.88 8.51
N SER A 141 4.49 10.48 8.75
CA SER A 141 4.90 10.90 10.09
C SER A 141 3.92 11.88 10.74
N GLU A 142 3.28 12.74 9.96
CA GLU A 142 2.24 13.67 10.44
C GLU A 142 0.89 13.00 10.72
N LEU A 143 0.62 11.86 10.07
CA LEU A 143 -0.60 11.08 10.31
C LEU A 143 -0.56 10.27 11.62
N ILE A 144 0.62 10.09 12.23
CA ILE A 144 0.81 9.23 13.40
C ILE A 144 0.59 10.02 14.71
N GLY A 145 -0.40 9.58 15.49
CA GLY A 145 -0.72 10.11 16.80
C GLY A 145 -1.48 11.43 16.71
N CYS A 146 -1.17 12.36 17.63
CA CYS A 146 -1.84 13.66 17.66
C CYS A 146 -1.58 14.45 16.37
N LYS A 147 -2.65 14.78 15.65
CA LYS A 147 -2.63 15.37 14.30
C LYS A 147 -2.52 16.89 14.33
N LEU A 148 -2.93 17.50 15.43
CA LEU A 148 -2.94 18.96 15.62
C LEU A 148 -1.58 19.50 16.12
N LYS A 149 -0.46 18.85 15.75
CA LYS A 149 0.89 19.24 16.19
C LYS A 149 1.48 20.32 15.29
N PHE A 150 1.85 21.45 15.87
CA PHE A 150 2.79 22.39 15.23
C PHE A 150 4.17 21.74 15.02
N LYS A 151 5.00 22.30 14.12
CA LYS A 151 6.33 21.77 13.77
C LYS A 151 7.27 21.58 14.97
N GLU A 152 7.01 22.29 16.07
CA GLU A 152 7.85 22.33 17.27
C GLU A 152 7.56 21.20 18.29
N PHE A 153 6.52 20.39 18.08
CA PHE A 153 6.22 19.28 18.98
C PHE A 153 7.22 18.12 18.79
N LYS A 154 7.96 17.79 19.85
CA LYS A 154 8.99 16.74 19.89
C LYS A 154 8.48 15.31 19.72
N ASP A 155 7.18 15.07 19.91
CA ASP A 155 6.59 13.72 19.90
C ASP A 155 6.24 13.22 18.48
N ARG A 156 6.97 13.65 17.45
CA ARG A 156 6.74 13.19 16.07
C ARG A 156 7.47 11.87 15.86
N VAL A 157 6.72 10.83 15.46
CA VAL A 157 7.33 9.58 15.02
C VAL A 157 8.03 9.84 13.69
N HIS A 158 9.35 9.81 13.69
CA HIS A 158 10.14 10.06 12.48
C HIS A 158 10.32 8.77 11.67
N ILE A 159 9.72 8.73 10.49
CA ILE A 159 9.93 7.65 9.53
C ILE A 159 11.09 8.06 8.62
N SER A 160 12.15 7.24 8.56
CA SER A 160 13.30 7.55 7.71
C SER A 160 13.02 7.21 6.24
N ARG A 161 13.73 7.87 5.32
CA ARG A 161 13.68 7.56 3.87
C ARG A 161 14.05 6.10 3.57
N GLN A 162 15.03 5.58 4.30
CA GLN A 162 15.47 4.18 4.15
C GLN A 162 14.36 3.21 4.55
N MET A 163 13.61 3.54 5.61
CA MET A 163 12.49 2.75 6.09
C MET A 163 11.33 2.74 5.08
N VAL A 164 10.96 3.90 4.52
CA VAL A 164 9.98 3.97 3.43
C VAL A 164 10.40 3.07 2.26
N ARG A 165 11.66 3.17 1.82
CA ARG A 165 12.19 2.34 0.73
C ARG A 165 12.15 0.85 1.06
N ASN A 166 12.50 0.47 2.29
CA ASN A 166 12.43 -0.91 2.75
C ASN A 166 10.99 -1.45 2.79
N ILE A 167 10.03 -0.61 3.19
CA ILE A 167 8.61 -0.97 3.19
C ILE A 167 8.13 -1.17 1.77
N ILE A 168 8.40 -0.24 0.85
CA ILE A 168 8.01 -0.35 -0.56
C ILE A 168 8.59 -1.61 -1.20
N ASN A 169 9.89 -1.86 -1.02
CA ASN A 169 10.56 -3.01 -1.63
C ASN A 169 10.09 -4.37 -1.09
N LYS A 170 9.62 -4.42 0.17
CA LYS A 170 9.14 -5.65 0.82
C LYS A 170 7.62 -5.76 0.79
N PHE A 171 6.91 -4.72 0.35
CA PHE A 171 5.46 -4.76 0.30
C PHE A 171 5.09 -5.87 -0.68
N PRO A 172 4.25 -6.83 -0.28
CA PRO A 172 3.84 -7.88 -1.20
C PRO A 172 3.25 -7.21 -2.43
N SER A 173 3.68 -7.64 -3.62
CA SER A 173 3.03 -7.25 -4.87
C SER A 173 1.60 -7.77 -4.79
N VAL A 174 0.70 -6.94 -4.29
CA VAL A 174 -0.73 -7.23 -4.37
C VAL A 174 -1.03 -7.12 -5.84
N SER A 175 -1.12 -8.27 -6.52
CA SER A 175 -1.76 -8.34 -7.83
C SER A 175 -3.23 -8.04 -7.59
N ILE A 176 -3.54 -6.74 -7.56
CA ILE A 176 -4.92 -6.28 -7.64
C ILE A 176 -5.34 -6.73 -9.03
N LYS A 177 -6.11 -7.81 -9.11
CA LYS A 177 -6.74 -8.17 -10.37
C LYS A 177 -7.53 -6.93 -10.80
N PRO A 178 -7.26 -6.38 -12.00
CA PRO A 178 -8.03 -5.26 -12.49
C PRO A 178 -9.51 -5.64 -12.46
N ALA A 179 -10.36 -4.71 -12.03
CA ALA A 179 -11.80 -4.92 -12.14
C ALA A 179 -12.14 -5.21 -13.61
N MET A 180 -12.98 -6.21 -13.86
CA MET A 180 -13.39 -6.53 -15.23
C MET A 180 -14.07 -5.30 -15.83
N LEU A 181 -13.52 -4.80 -16.94
CA LEU A 181 -14.03 -3.61 -17.62
C LEU A 181 -14.97 -4.01 -18.75
N ALA A 182 -15.83 -3.08 -19.16
CA ALA A 182 -16.59 -3.25 -20.40
C ALA A 182 -15.60 -3.41 -21.56
N THR A 183 -15.77 -4.46 -22.35
CA THR A 183 -14.83 -4.75 -23.43
C THR A 183 -15.00 -3.75 -24.57
N PRO A 184 -13.93 -3.04 -24.96
CA PRO A 184 -13.99 -2.08 -26.05
C PRO A 184 -13.92 -2.77 -27.42
N ASP A 185 -14.47 -2.12 -28.44
CA ASP A 185 -14.25 -2.53 -29.83
C ASP A 185 -12.78 -2.34 -30.26
N VAL A 186 -12.13 -1.30 -29.75
CA VAL A 186 -10.74 -0.93 -30.08
C VAL A 186 -9.94 -0.71 -28.79
N LEU A 187 -8.81 -1.41 -28.68
CA LEU A 187 -7.84 -1.24 -27.61
C LEU A 187 -6.56 -0.59 -28.17
N TYR A 188 -5.92 0.27 -27.39
CA TYR A 188 -4.68 0.93 -27.76
C TYR A 188 -3.54 0.56 -26.81
N ILE A 189 -2.35 0.37 -27.35
CA ILE A 189 -1.13 0.07 -26.62
C ILE A 189 -0.02 1.00 -27.14
N MET A 190 0.43 1.93 -26.31
CA MET A 190 1.56 2.80 -26.60
C MET A 190 2.82 2.26 -25.92
N ALA A 191 3.88 1.98 -26.66
CA ALA A 191 5.19 1.63 -26.13
C ALA A 191 6.18 2.78 -26.36
N ASP A 192 6.94 3.11 -25.33
CA ASP A 192 7.96 4.17 -25.31
C ASP A 192 9.20 3.70 -24.54
N GLU A 193 10.37 4.22 -24.90
CA GLU A 193 11.65 3.91 -24.27
C GLU A 193 12.17 5.13 -23.52
N LYS A 194 12.36 4.99 -22.20
CA LYS A 194 12.86 6.07 -21.35
C LYS A 194 14.18 5.69 -20.70
N TYR A 195 15.22 6.50 -20.93
CA TYR A 195 16.49 6.38 -20.22
C TYR A 195 16.44 7.10 -18.88
N VAL A 196 16.49 6.33 -17.79
CA VAL A 196 16.47 6.85 -16.41
C VAL A 196 17.88 6.78 -15.81
N PRO A 197 18.43 7.88 -15.26
CA PRO A 197 19.70 7.84 -14.56
C PRO A 197 19.58 6.99 -13.28
N ARG A 198 20.50 6.03 -13.08
CA ARG A 198 20.55 5.18 -11.89
C ARG A 198 21.72 5.60 -11.00
N GLN A 199 21.47 5.71 -9.68
CA GLN A 199 22.56 5.94 -8.72
C GLN A 199 23.42 4.68 -8.55
N GLY A 200 24.74 4.83 -8.53
CA GLY A 200 25.69 3.74 -8.24
C GLY A 200 26.13 2.90 -9.45
N ASN A 201 25.97 3.41 -10.68
CA ASN A 201 26.33 2.68 -11.91
C ASN A 201 27.23 3.52 -12.84
N ASP A 202 28.22 4.23 -12.29
CA ASP A 202 29.22 5.03 -13.02
C ASP A 202 28.65 5.91 -14.16
N GLY A 203 27.52 6.57 -13.92
CA GLY A 203 26.87 7.44 -14.91
C GLY A 203 26.09 6.72 -16.02
N LYS A 204 26.03 5.38 -16.02
CA LYS A 204 25.23 4.60 -16.99
C LYS A 204 23.74 4.75 -16.70
N ARG A 205 22.99 5.23 -17.69
CA ARG A 205 21.52 5.28 -17.66
C ARG A 205 20.96 3.87 -17.85
N SER A 206 19.91 3.53 -17.10
CA SER A 206 19.14 2.33 -17.35
C SER A 206 18.02 2.64 -18.33
N GLU A 207 17.91 1.85 -19.38
CA GLU A 207 16.78 1.87 -20.28
C GLU A 207 15.57 1.26 -19.56
N VAL A 208 14.46 1.99 -19.54
CA VAL A 208 13.18 1.54 -19.02
C VAL A 208 12.22 1.53 -20.19
N LYS A 209 11.73 0.35 -20.53
CA LYS A 209 10.67 0.21 -21.52
C LYS A 209 9.34 0.39 -20.82
N LEU A 210 8.48 1.26 -21.35
CA LEU A 210 7.18 1.62 -20.79
C LEU A 210 6.11 1.36 -21.84
N ALA A 211 5.08 0.59 -21.48
CA ALA A 211 3.89 0.41 -22.28
C ALA A 211 2.67 0.97 -21.53
N VAL A 212 1.74 1.57 -22.27
CA VAL A 212 0.49 2.15 -21.77
C VAL A 212 -0.66 1.55 -22.57
N CYS A 213 -1.47 0.70 -21.94
CA CYS A 213 -2.69 0.15 -22.51
C CYS A 213 -3.88 1.05 -22.14
N PHE A 214 -4.78 1.35 -23.07
CA PHE A 214 -5.98 2.17 -22.80
C PHE A 214 -7.08 1.85 -23.82
N ASP A 215 -8.34 2.10 -23.45
CA ASP A 215 -9.51 1.75 -24.26
C ASP A 215 -10.28 2.97 -24.80
N GLY A 216 -9.79 4.17 -24.55
CA GLY A 216 -10.39 5.39 -25.05
C GLY A 216 -9.64 6.65 -24.64
N TYR A 217 -10.13 7.78 -25.11
CA TYR A 217 -9.59 9.08 -24.76
C TYR A 217 -10.71 10.11 -24.73
N LYS A 218 -10.64 11.04 -23.77
CA LYS A 218 -11.62 12.13 -23.59
C LYS A 218 -10.91 13.48 -23.63
N ARG A 219 -11.55 14.46 -24.24
CA ARG A 219 -11.03 15.84 -24.27
C ARG A 219 -11.42 16.52 -22.96
N VAL A 220 -10.43 16.93 -22.16
CA VAL A 220 -10.63 17.56 -20.84
C VAL A 220 -10.53 19.08 -20.95
N SER A 221 -9.77 19.59 -21.92
CA SER A 221 -9.75 21.02 -22.26
C SER A 221 -9.37 21.25 -23.72
N LYS A 222 -9.35 22.51 -24.16
CA LYS A 222 -9.01 22.91 -25.55
C LYS A 222 -7.71 22.25 -26.05
N ASN A 223 -6.71 22.10 -25.18
CA ASN A 223 -5.38 21.57 -25.52
C ASN A 223 -5.00 20.32 -24.71
N ARG A 224 -5.97 19.66 -24.05
CA ARG A 224 -5.68 18.49 -23.20
C ARG A 224 -6.66 17.35 -23.45
N THR A 225 -6.11 16.22 -23.83
CA THR A 225 -6.82 14.94 -23.93
C THR A 225 -6.29 14.01 -22.85
N GLU A 226 -7.19 13.27 -22.20
CA GLU A 226 -6.87 12.30 -21.17
C GLU A 226 -7.26 10.90 -21.67
N LEU A 227 -6.37 9.93 -21.43
CA LEU A 227 -6.62 8.52 -21.73
C LEU A 227 -7.56 7.93 -20.67
N VAL A 228 -8.53 7.13 -21.13
CA VAL A 228 -9.51 6.42 -20.30
C VAL A 228 -8.99 5.00 -20.04
N ASN A 229 -9.23 4.50 -18.82
CA ASN A 229 -8.83 3.17 -18.34
C ASN A 229 -7.38 2.79 -18.67
N LYS A 230 -6.47 3.75 -18.52
CA LYS A 230 -5.05 3.56 -18.81
C LYS A 230 -4.38 2.63 -17.79
N HIS A 231 -3.58 1.70 -18.28
CA HIS A 231 -2.77 0.78 -17.50
C HIS A 231 -1.31 0.86 -17.96
N TYR A 232 -0.39 0.98 -17.00
CA TYR A 232 1.04 1.13 -17.27
C TYR A 232 1.77 -0.18 -16.97
N VAL A 233 2.53 -0.67 -17.94
CA VAL A 233 3.46 -1.79 -17.80
C VAL A 233 4.87 -1.27 -18.02
N SER A 234 5.82 -1.60 -17.14
CA SER A 234 7.21 -1.16 -17.33
C SER A 234 8.20 -2.26 -16.98
N SER A 235 9.32 -2.30 -17.69
CA SER A 235 10.40 -3.24 -17.41
C SER A 235 11.77 -2.60 -17.58
N THR A 236 12.69 -2.94 -16.69
CA THR A 236 14.12 -2.62 -16.77
C THR A 236 14.94 -3.78 -17.35
N SER A 237 14.31 -4.94 -17.58
CA SER A 237 14.96 -6.19 -17.99
C SER A 237 14.93 -6.43 -19.50
N GLY A 238 14.31 -5.52 -20.27
CA GLY A 238 14.16 -5.63 -21.72
C GLY A 238 12.72 -5.87 -22.17
N SER A 239 12.52 -6.02 -23.49
CA SER A 239 11.19 -6.12 -24.13
C SER A 239 10.53 -7.49 -23.98
N SER A 240 11.31 -8.53 -23.73
CA SER A 240 10.82 -9.91 -23.52
C SER A 240 9.82 -10.01 -22.36
N ASP A 241 9.97 -9.13 -21.37
CA ASP A 241 9.22 -9.22 -20.12
C ASP A 241 7.95 -8.35 -20.13
N ILE A 242 7.82 -7.43 -21.08
CA ILE A 242 6.69 -6.48 -21.14
C ILE A 242 5.47 -7.10 -21.81
N PHE A 243 5.65 -7.80 -22.92
CA PHE A 243 4.53 -8.38 -23.66
C PHE A 243 3.72 -9.39 -22.83
N PRO A 244 4.33 -10.33 -22.08
CA PRO A 244 3.59 -11.21 -21.19
C PRO A 244 2.75 -10.45 -20.16
N GLN A 245 3.31 -9.40 -19.55
CA GLN A 245 2.58 -8.57 -18.58
C GLN A 245 1.41 -7.81 -19.20
N ILE A 246 1.56 -7.33 -20.44
CA ILE A 246 0.46 -6.73 -21.20
C ILE A 246 -0.63 -7.77 -21.43
N LEU A 247 -0.28 -8.96 -21.94
CA LEU A 247 -1.24 -10.03 -22.21
C LEU A 247 -1.99 -10.45 -20.94
N ASP A 248 -1.26 -10.67 -19.84
CA ASP A 248 -1.85 -10.98 -18.53
C ASP A 248 -2.85 -9.91 -18.09
N TYR A 249 -2.52 -8.63 -18.27
CA TYR A 249 -3.45 -7.53 -18.01
C TYR A 249 -4.69 -7.61 -18.92
N LEU A 250 -4.54 -7.82 -20.22
CA LEU A 250 -5.68 -7.86 -21.15
C LEU A 250 -6.63 -9.03 -20.87
N TYR A 251 -6.09 -10.24 -20.72
CA TYR A 251 -6.89 -11.43 -20.42
C TYR A 251 -7.56 -11.38 -19.04
N SER A 252 -6.98 -10.63 -18.09
CA SER A 252 -7.60 -10.46 -16.77
C SER A 252 -8.64 -9.32 -16.71
N THR A 253 -8.63 -8.39 -17.67
CA THR A 253 -9.46 -7.18 -17.64
C THR A 253 -10.63 -7.21 -18.62
N TYR A 254 -10.43 -7.80 -19.80
CA TYR A 254 -11.37 -7.74 -20.92
C TYR A 254 -11.73 -9.13 -21.44
N ASP A 255 -12.89 -9.23 -22.08
CA ASP A 255 -13.27 -10.39 -22.89
C ASP A 255 -12.56 -10.28 -24.25
N THR A 256 -11.34 -10.82 -24.33
CA THR A 256 -10.46 -10.62 -25.49
C THR A 256 -11.06 -11.08 -26.81
N ASP A 257 -12.02 -12.01 -26.77
CA ASP A 257 -12.71 -12.53 -27.96
C ASP A 257 -13.63 -11.49 -28.60
N LYS A 258 -14.09 -10.49 -27.84
CA LYS A 258 -14.95 -9.40 -28.33
C LYS A 258 -14.17 -8.19 -28.84
N ILE A 259 -12.85 -8.14 -28.64
CA ILE A 259 -12.01 -7.04 -29.10
C ILE A 259 -11.83 -7.16 -30.62
N LYS A 260 -12.36 -6.19 -31.37
CA LYS A 260 -12.27 -6.17 -32.84
C LYS A 260 -10.91 -5.71 -33.34
N LYS A 261 -10.22 -4.85 -32.57
CA LYS A 261 -8.97 -4.21 -32.99
C LYS A 261 -8.06 -3.89 -31.80
N VAL A 262 -6.77 -4.20 -31.94
CA VAL A 262 -5.71 -3.66 -31.09
C VAL A 262 -4.78 -2.78 -31.93
N VAL A 263 -4.55 -1.55 -31.46
CA VAL A 263 -3.67 -0.57 -32.09
C VAL A 263 -2.39 -0.44 -31.26
N PHE A 264 -1.26 -0.78 -31.87
CA PHE A 264 0.06 -0.55 -31.27
C PHE A 264 0.65 0.76 -31.79
N MET A 265 1.24 1.54 -30.88
CA MET A 265 1.83 2.85 -31.14
C MET A 265 3.20 2.88 -30.46
N GLY A 266 4.22 3.43 -31.11
CA GLY A 266 5.55 3.59 -30.51
C GLY A 266 6.56 4.16 -31.50
N ASP A 267 7.64 4.73 -30.96
CA ASP A 267 8.72 5.32 -31.75
C ASP A 267 9.96 4.41 -31.66
N GLY A 268 10.55 4.04 -32.80
CA GLY A 268 11.89 3.43 -32.91
C GLY A 268 12.23 2.12 -32.17
N ALA A 269 12.15 1.00 -32.90
CA ALA A 269 13.08 -0.16 -32.98
C ALA A 269 13.34 -1.15 -31.80
N ASN A 270 13.40 -2.44 -32.17
CA ASN A 270 13.85 -3.66 -31.47
C ASN A 270 13.02 -4.29 -30.34
N CYS A 271 12.00 -3.63 -29.80
CA CYS A 271 11.14 -4.27 -28.80
C CYS A 271 10.19 -5.35 -29.35
N VAL A 272 9.92 -5.34 -30.67
CA VAL A 272 8.84 -6.12 -31.29
C VAL A 272 9.36 -7.11 -32.36
N SER A 273 10.68 -7.25 -32.54
CA SER A 273 11.24 -7.90 -33.74
C SER A 273 11.37 -9.43 -33.70
N LYS A 274 10.64 -10.17 -32.86
CA LYS A 274 10.64 -11.65 -32.92
C LYS A 274 9.29 -12.36 -33.00
N GLN A 275 8.16 -11.65 -33.00
CA GLN A 275 6.85 -12.23 -33.30
C GLN A 275 6.06 -11.26 -34.19
N GLY A 276 6.42 -11.23 -35.48
CA GLY A 276 5.77 -10.43 -36.53
C GLY A 276 6.33 -9.01 -36.71
N GLN A 277 7.01 -8.76 -37.83
CA GLN A 277 7.50 -7.44 -38.29
C GLN A 277 6.37 -6.37 -38.24
N VAL A 278 6.54 -5.06 -37.98
CA VAL A 278 7.38 -4.01 -38.64
C VAL A 278 7.33 -2.72 -37.78
N CYS A 279 8.33 -1.82 -37.86
CA CYS A 279 8.33 -0.47 -37.29
C CYS A 279 7.84 0.65 -38.24
N PHE A 280 7.46 1.77 -37.62
CA PHE A 280 7.16 3.13 -38.13
C PHE A 280 5.76 3.44 -38.66
N PHE A 281 5.16 4.46 -38.02
CA PHE A 281 3.95 5.20 -38.36
C PHE A 281 3.05 4.53 -39.39
N HIS A 282 2.36 3.46 -39.02
CA HIS A 282 1.12 3.06 -39.67
C HIS A 282 0.27 2.24 -38.69
N LEU A 283 -1.03 2.51 -38.72
CA LEU A 283 -2.06 1.92 -37.89
C LEU A 283 -2.14 0.40 -38.19
N PHE A 284 -1.50 -0.46 -37.40
CA PHE A 284 -1.61 -1.91 -37.58
C PHE A 284 -2.79 -2.49 -36.80
N HIS A 285 -3.49 -3.42 -37.46
CA HIS A 285 -4.55 -4.25 -36.92
C HIS A 285 -3.96 -5.61 -36.55
N LEU A 286 -3.94 -5.98 -35.26
CA LEU A 286 -3.79 -7.37 -34.84
C LEU A 286 -5.15 -7.93 -34.42
N SER A 287 -5.47 -9.14 -34.91
CA SER A 287 -6.55 -9.97 -34.39
C SER A 287 -5.96 -10.91 -33.33
N ILE A 288 -6.55 -10.97 -32.14
CA ILE A 288 -6.01 -11.70 -30.97
C ILE A 288 -6.32 -13.21 -31.02
N THR A 289 -6.92 -13.72 -32.10
CA THR A 289 -7.27 -15.14 -32.20
C THR A 289 -6.05 -16.00 -32.57
N HIS A 290 -5.53 -16.73 -31.57
CA HIS A 290 -4.54 -17.83 -31.58
C HIS A 290 -3.04 -17.49 -31.49
N PRO A 291 -2.42 -17.62 -30.29
CA PRO A 291 -0.96 -17.56 -30.13
C PRO A 291 -0.23 -18.92 -30.22
N TYR A 292 -0.89 -20.00 -30.67
CA TYR A 292 -0.29 -21.34 -30.73
C TYR A 292 -0.47 -21.97 -32.11
N GLU A 293 0.39 -21.63 -33.08
CA GLU A 293 0.74 -22.53 -34.19
C GLU A 293 1.93 -21.95 -34.98
N SER A 294 3.15 -22.25 -34.52
CA SER A 294 4.33 -22.48 -35.37
C SER A 294 5.52 -22.89 -34.51
N LEU A 295 5.51 -24.15 -34.06
CA LEU A 295 6.71 -24.90 -33.66
C LEU A 295 6.77 -26.14 -34.55
N SER A 296 7.48 -25.99 -35.67
CA SER A 296 8.17 -27.06 -36.40
C SER A 296 9.23 -26.42 -37.29
#